data_AF-A0A4Q1RDC1-F1
#
_entry.id   AF-A0A4Q1RDC1-F1
#
_cell.length_a   1.000
_cell.length_b   1.000
_cell.length_c   1.000
_cell.angle_alpha   90.00
_cell.angle_beta   90.00
_cell.angle_gamma   90.00
#
_symmetry.space_group_name_H-M   'P 1'
#
loop_
_entity.id
_entity.type
_entity.pdbx_description
1 polymer ?
#
loop_
_entity_poly.entity_id
_entity_poly.type
_entity_poly.pdbx_seq_one_letter_code
_entity_poly.pdbx_strand_id
1 'polypeptide(L)' 'MGTHEYYEINLPEYLQHDLDAMKKGDEPYDCLWGELYGSINCAYIDGDITEDHAWYLREKYLNMERV' A
#
# COMPACT_ATOMS: atom_id res chain seq x y z
N MET A 1 -2.74 18.33 -6.44
CA MET A 1 -2.12 17.31 -5.59
C MET A 1 -1.15 16.56 -6.46
N GLY A 2 0.15 16.70 -6.23
CA GLY A 2 1.18 16.11 -7.10
C GLY A 2 1.00 14.59 -7.15
N THR A 3 0.89 14.06 -8.37
CA THR A 3 0.67 12.64 -8.67
C THR A 3 1.93 11.86 -8.32
N HIS A 4 2.05 11.39 -7.08
CA HIS A 4 3.10 10.44 -6.67
C HIS A 4 2.78 9.02 -7.18
N GLU A 5 2.28 8.89 -8.43
CA GLU A 5 1.97 7.59 -9.04
C GLU A 5 3.21 6.69 -9.14
N TYR A 6 4.40 7.28 -9.08
CA TYR A 6 5.65 6.53 -9.00
C TYR A 6 5.79 5.70 -7.71
N TYR A 7 5.00 5.98 -6.67
CA TYR A 7 4.87 5.15 -5.47
C TYR A 7 3.97 3.92 -5.68
N GLU A 8 3.46 3.68 -6.88
CA GLU A 8 2.69 2.46 -7.19
C GLU A 8 3.41 1.53 -8.16
N ILE A 9 4.67 1.80 -8.48
CA ILE A 9 5.47 1.02 -9.42
C ILE A 9 6.78 0.57 -8.75
N ASN A 10 7.36 -0.53 -9.23
CA ASN A 10 8.57 -1.14 -8.69
C ASN A 10 8.47 -1.48 -7.19
N LEU A 11 7.28 -1.85 -6.73
CA LEU A 11 7.07 -2.36 -5.38
C LEU A 11 7.65 -3.78 -5.26
N PRO A 12 8.02 -4.22 -4.05
CA PRO A 12 8.23 -5.64 -3.79
C PRO A 12 7.03 -6.46 -4.28
N GLU A 13 7.30 -7.67 -4.80
CA GLU A 13 6.28 -8.49 -5.47
C GLU A 13 5.03 -8.73 -4.60
N TYR A 14 5.24 -9.00 -3.30
CA TYR A 14 4.15 -9.19 -2.34
C TYR A 14 3.30 -7.92 -2.16
N LEU A 15 3.94 -6.75 -2.05
CA LEU A 15 3.22 -5.49 -1.90
C LEU A 15 2.47 -5.11 -3.18
N GLN A 16 3.06 -5.36 -4.36
CA GLN A 16 2.37 -5.15 -5.63
C GLN A 16 1.14 -6.06 -5.75
N HIS A 17 1.27 -7.33 -5.36
CA HIS A 17 0.17 -8.30 -5.36
C HIS A 17 -1.02 -7.80 -4.53
N ASP A 18 -0.78 -7.38 -3.29
CA ASP A 18 -1.85 -6.96 -2.38
C ASP A 18 -2.45 -5.60 -2.77
N LEU A 19 -1.62 -4.70 -3.34
CA LEU A 19 -2.10 -3.46 -3.93
C LEU A 19 -3.03 -3.71 -5.11
N ASP A 20 -2.69 -4.67 -5.98
CA ASP A 20 -3.51 -5.05 -7.12
C ASP A 20 -4.81 -5.75 -6.68
N ALA A 21 -4.77 -6.58 -5.64
CA ALA A 21 -5.95 -7.18 -5.02
C ALA A 21 -6.90 -6.10 -4.46
N MET A 22 -6.38 -5.13 -3.70
CA MET A 22 -7.16 -3.98 -3.21
C MET A 22 -7.82 -3.20 -4.36
N LYS A 23 -7.10 -2.97 -5.47
CA LYS A 23 -7.63 -2.28 -6.66
C LYS A 23 -8.73 -3.07 -7.37
N LYS A 24 -8.62 -4.41 -7.40
CA LYS A 24 -9.62 -5.30 -8.02
C LYS A 24 -10.88 -5.44 -7.18
N GLY A 25 -10.74 -5.45 -5.85
CA GLY A 25 -11.86 -5.64 -4.93
C GLY A 25 -12.49 -7.03 -5.05
N ASP A 26 -11.66 -8.07 -5.25
CA ASP A 26 -12.08 -9.45 -5.44
C ASP A 26 -12.34 -10.22 -4.13
N GLU A 27 -11.95 -9.65 -2.99
CA GLU A 27 -12.18 -10.17 -1.63
C GLU A 27 -12.91 -9.16 -0.74
N PRO A 28 -13.46 -9.57 0.42
CA PRO A 28 -13.99 -8.65 1.42
C PRO A 28 -13.00 -7.55 1.80
N TYR A 29 -13.50 -6.32 1.96
CA TYR A 29 -12.66 -5.15 2.21
C TYR A 29 -11.78 -5.28 3.46
N ASP A 30 -12.29 -5.91 4.53
CA ASP A 30 -11.53 -6.14 5.77
C ASP A 30 -10.34 -7.09 5.56
N CYS A 31 -10.49 -8.12 4.73
CA CYS A 31 -9.39 -8.97 4.29
C CYS A 31 -8.37 -8.18 3.47
N LEU A 32 -8.82 -7.48 2.41
CA LEU A 32 -7.95 -6.68 1.54
C LEU A 32 -7.19 -5.60 2.31
N TRP A 33 -7.86 -4.94 3.26
CA TRP A 33 -7.27 -3.92 4.12
C TRP A 33 -6.16 -4.51 4.99
N GLY A 34 -6.41 -5.67 5.60
CA GLY A 34 -5.44 -6.36 6.45
C GLY A 34 -4.18 -6.77 5.70
N GLU A 35 -4.34 -7.42 4.55
CA GLU A 35 -3.22 -7.87 3.70
C GLU A 35 -2.38 -6.67 3.22
N LEU A 36 -3.02 -5.66 2.62
CA LEU A 36 -2.31 -4.48 2.12
C LEU A 36 -1.63 -3.69 3.25
N TYR A 37 -2.30 -3.52 4.39
CA TYR A 37 -1.68 -2.86 5.56
C TYR A 37 -0.44 -3.60 6.06
N GLY A 38 -0.53 -4.93 6.15
CA GLY A 38 0.59 -5.81 6.53
C GLY A 38 1.77 -5.65 5.57
N SER A 39 1.51 -5.78 4.27
CA SER A 39 2.54 -5.67 3.23
C SER A 39 3.20 -4.30 3.17
N ILE A 40 2.45 -3.20 3.34
CA ILE A 40 3.03 -1.85 3.42
C ILE A 40 3.99 -1.75 4.62
N ASN A 41 3.61 -2.31 5.77
CA ASN A 41 4.44 -2.26 6.96
C ASN A 41 5.70 -3.11 6.83
N CYS A 42 5.59 -4.32 6.25
CA CYS A 42 6.75 -5.17 5.97
C CYS A 42 7.75 -4.44 5.05
N ALA A 43 7.29 -3.91 3.92
CA ALA A 43 8.14 -3.18 2.97
C ALA A 43 8.81 -1.95 3.61
N TYR A 44 8.11 -1.24 4.49
CA TYR A 44 8.68 -0.11 5.20
C TYR A 44 9.76 -0.54 6.22
N ILE A 45 9.50 -1.59 7.00
CA ILE A 45 10.43 -2.10 8.01
C ILE A 45 11.68 -2.71 7.37
N ASP A 46 11.54 -3.40 6.24
CA ASP A 46 12.64 -3.98 5.48
C ASP A 46 13.47 -2.92 4.71
N GLY A 47 12.95 -1.69 4.60
CA GLY A 47 13.60 -0.57 3.92
C GLY A 47 13.41 -0.57 2.40
N ASP A 48 12.48 -1.37 1.87
CA ASP A 48 12.14 -1.43 0.44
C ASP A 48 11.44 -0.15 -0.02
N ILE A 49 10.69 0.51 0.87
CA ILE A 49 9.97 1.77 0.61
C ILE A 49 10.23 2.79 1.72
N THR A 50 10.14 4.08 1.37
CA THR A 50 10.29 5.18 2.35
C THR A 50 9.04 5.35 3.19
N GLU A 51 9.15 6.11 4.30
CA GLU A 51 7.99 6.47 5.12
C GLU A 51 6.91 7.21 4.30
N ASP A 52 7.32 8.17 3.45
CA ASP A 52 6.39 8.94 2.61
C ASP A 52 5.68 8.05 1.57
N HIS A 53 6.40 7.07 1.03
CA HIS A 53 5.83 6.07 0.12
C HIS A 53 4.81 5.21 0.86
N ALA A 54 5.14 4.72 2.05
CA ALA A 54 4.22 3.93 2.87
C ALA A 54 2.96 4.73 3.25
N TRP A 55 3.11 5.99 3.64
CA TRP A 55 1.96 6.86 3.93
C TRP A 55 1.12 7.17 2.71
N TYR A 56 1.73 7.41 1.55
CA TYR A 56 0.99 7.57 0.30
C TYR A 56 0.05 6.39 0.03
N LEU A 57 0.54 5.16 0.19
CA LEU A 57 -0.27 3.95 -0.02
C LEU A 57 -1.39 3.84 1.03
N ARG A 58 -1.10 4.12 2.30
CA ARG A 58 -2.09 4.09 3.39
C ARG A 58 -3.21 5.12 3.21
N GLU A 59 -2.85 6.36 2.87
CA GLU A 59 -3.84 7.42 2.66
C GLU A 59 -4.70 7.15 1.43
N LYS A 60 -4.09 6.65 0.35
CA LYS A 60 -4.80 6.43 -0.91
C LYS A 60 -5.70 5.20 -0.90
N TYR A 61 -5.28 4.11 -0.26
CA TYR A 61 -5.97 2.81 -0.36
C TYR A 61 -6.60 2.32 0.94
N LEU A 62 -6.16 2.82 2.10
CA LEU A 62 -6.59 2.30 3.40
C LEU A 62 -7.43 3.29 4.21
N ASN A 63 -7.80 4.43 3.63
CA ASN A 63 -8.54 5.52 4.30
C ASN A 63 -7.88 5.95 5.62
N MET A 64 -6.55 5.92 5.68
CA MET A 64 -5.78 6.41 6.82
C MET A 64 -5.44 7.90 6.63
N GLU A 65 -5.17 8.60 7.72
CA GLU A 65 -4.69 9.98 7.71
C GLU A 65 -3.38 10.05 8.52
N ARG A 66 -2.36 10.68 7.95
CA ARG A 66 -1.09 10.92 8.66
C ARG A 66 -1.30 12.00 9.72
N VAL A 67 -1.03 11.67 10.98
CA VAL A 67 -1.13 12.56 12.16
C VAL A 67 0.21 13.10 12.62
#